data_AF-A0A839PMK5-F1
#
_entry.id   AF-A0A839PMK5-F1
#
_cell.length_a   1.000
_cell.length_b   1.000
_cell.length_c   1.000
_cell.angle_alpha   90.00
_cell.angle_beta   90.00
_cell.angle_gamma   90.00
#
_symmetry.space_group_name_H-M   'P 1'
#
loop_
_entity.id
_entity.type
_entity.pdbx_description
1 polymer ?
#
loop_
_entity_poly.entity_id
_entity_poly.type
_entity_poly.pdbx_seq_one_letter_code
_entity_poly.pdbx_strand_id
1 'polypeptide(L)' 'MPWAIFNREFNWRRPKSVFSFHVLPSPEPQSRPSDVIAAAVAAGAAVEVESPNLAKKRNSSGRNRAE' A
#
# COMPACT_ATOMS: atom_id res chain seq x y z
N MET A 1 0.10 1.69 10.67
CA MET A 1 0.85 0.97 9.61
C MET A 1 0.80 1.77 8.32
N PRO A 2 1.93 1.89 7.59
CA PRO A 2 1.97 2.49 6.26
C PRO A 2 1.31 1.58 5.22
N TRP A 3 0.82 2.20 4.15
CA TRP A 3 0.17 1.54 3.03
C TRP A 3 0.95 1.85 1.75
N ALA A 4 1.05 0.88 0.85
CA ALA A 4 1.65 1.09 -0.45
C ALA A 4 0.96 0.26 -1.53
N ILE A 5 0.89 0.81 -2.73
CA ILE A 5 0.49 0.08 -3.93
C ILE A 5 1.75 -0.49 -4.56
N PHE A 6 1.78 -1.80 -4.73
CA PHE A 6 2.92 -2.51 -5.31
C PHE A 6 2.63 -2.76 -6.79
N ASN A 7 3.41 -2.13 -7.67
CA ASN A 7 3.23 -2.25 -9.11
C ASN A 7 4.00 -3.44 -9.69
N ARG A 8 5.00 -3.94 -8.95
CA ARG A 8 5.86 -5.06 -9.34
C ARG A 8 6.03 -6.03 -8.18
N GLU A 9 6.39 -7.26 -8.50
CA GLU A 9 6.84 -8.21 -7.48
C GLU A 9 8.10 -7.65 -6.80
N PHE A 10 8.10 -7.66 -5.48
CA PHE A 10 9.21 -7.20 -4.67
C PHE A 10 9.51 -8.23 -3.58
N ASN A 11 10.74 -8.74 -3.61
CA ASN A 11 11.27 -9.64 -2.61
C ASN A 11 12.34 -8.90 -1.82
N TRP A 12 12.10 -8.69 -0.53
CA TRP A 12 13.04 -8.01 0.34
C TRP A 12 13.29 -8.79 1.61
N ARG A 13 14.57 -8.96 1.92
CA ARG A 13 15.03 -9.58 3.16
C ARG A 13 15.49 -8.49 4.11
N ARG A 14 14.91 -8.45 5.30
CA ARG A 14 15.26 -7.46 6.31
C ARG A 14 16.71 -7.72 6.77
N PRO A 15 17.61 -6.71 6.72
CA PRO A 15 18.98 -6.88 7.22
C PRO A 15 18.96 -7.15 8.72
N LYS A 16 19.82 -8.07 9.19
CA LYS A 16 19.90 -8.52 10.60
C LYS A 16 18.66 -9.26 11.11
N SER A 17 17.81 -9.79 10.22
CA SER A 17 16.66 -10.59 10.60
C SER A 17 16.50 -11.81 9.69
N VAL A 18 15.84 -12.85 10.20
CA VAL A 18 15.46 -14.04 9.43
C VAL A 18 14.19 -13.81 8.58
N PHE A 19 13.49 -12.69 8.80
CA PHE A 19 12.26 -12.39 8.08
C PHE A 19 12.55 -11.90 6.65
N SER A 20 11.94 -12.60 5.70
CA SER A 20 11.80 -12.18 4.30
C SER A 20 10.35 -11.78 4.04
N PHE A 21 10.20 -10.77 3.20
CA PHE A 21 8.90 -10.28 2.75
C PHE A 21 8.82 -10.45 1.24
N HIS A 22 7.91 -11.33 0.83
CA HIS A 22 7.48 -11.41 -0.56
C HIS A 22 6.22 -10.56 -0.70
N VAL A 23 6.28 -9.60 -1.61
CA VAL A 23 5.15 -8.73 -1.95
C VAL A 23 4.82 -8.92 -3.42
N LEU A 24 3.57 -9.30 -3.69
CA LEU A 24 3.04 -9.44 -5.03
C LEU A 24 2.47 -8.10 -5.52
N PRO A 25 2.55 -7.83 -6.82
CA PRO A 25 1.92 -6.66 -7.40
C PRO A 25 0.41 -6.76 -7.23
N SER A 26 -0.20 -5.67 -6.75
CA SER A 26 -1.65 -5.56 -6.65
C SER A 26 -2.07 -4.12 -6.88
N PRO A 27 -3.14 -3.86 -7.65
CA PRO A 27 -3.72 -2.53 -7.78
C PRO A 27 -4.33 -2.04 -6.46
N GLU A 28 -4.57 -2.94 -5.51
CA GLU A 28 -5.08 -2.59 -4.19
C GLU A 28 -3.94 -2.19 -3.24
N PRO A 29 -4.13 -1.12 -2.45
CA PRO A 29 -3.15 -0.71 -1.45
C PRO A 29 -2.99 -1.78 -0.38
N GLN A 30 -1.75 -2.16 -0.09
CA GLN A 30 -1.40 -3.18 0.90
C GLN A 30 -0.72 -2.55 2.12
N SER A 31 -1.13 -2.99 3.31
CA SER A 31 -0.46 -2.65 4.56
C SER A 31 0.76 -3.56 4.77
N ARG A 32 1.96 -2.97 4.83
CA ARG A 32 3.24 -3.66 5.07
C ARG A 32 4.07 -2.91 6.10
N PRO A 33 5.11 -3.53 6.70
CA PRO A 33 6.00 -2.83 7.62
C PRO A 33 6.68 -1.63 6.93
N SER A 34 6.92 -0.56 7.69
CA SER A 34 7.50 0.68 7.15
C SER A 34 8.83 0.44 6.43
N ASP A 35 9.68 -0.43 6.96
CA ASP A 35 10.96 -0.78 6.32
C ASP A 35 10.78 -1.40 4.93
N VAL A 36 9.74 -2.25 4.78
CA VAL A 36 9.45 -2.94 3.52
C VAL A 36 8.93 -1.94 2.49
N ILE A 37 8.04 -1.04 2.90
CA ILE A 37 7.51 0.01 2.02
C ILE A 37 8.63 0.96 1.60
N ALA A 38 9.47 1.42 2.53
CA ALA A 38 10.61 2.28 2.21
C ALA A 38 11.58 1.61 1.23
N ALA A 39 11.90 0.32 1.44
CA ALA A 39 12.75 -0.45 0.53
C ALA A 39 12.11 -0.63 -0.86
N ALA A 40 10.80 -0.88 -0.91
CA ALA A 40 10.08 -1.06 -2.17
C ALA A 40 9.92 0.25 -2.96
N VAL A 41 9.69 1.37 -2.27
CA VAL A 41 9.63 2.72 -2.86
C VAL A 41 11.01 3.14 -3.37
N ALA A 42 12.07 2.91 -2.58
CA ALA A 42 13.45 3.17 -3.01
C ALA A 42 13.86 2.34 -4.23
N ALA A 43 13.33 1.11 -4.35
CA ALA A 43 13.54 0.25 -5.51
C ALA A 43 12.63 0.61 -6.72
N GLY A 44 11.70 1.56 -6.57
CA GLY A 44 10.71 1.90 -7.60
C GLY A 44 9.67 0.80 -7.86
N ALA A 45 9.53 -0.17 -6.94
CA ALA A 45 8.58 -1.27 -7.04
C ALA A 45 7.21 -0.95 -6.42
N ALA A 46 7.15 0.05 -5.53
CA ALA A 46 5.94 0.47 -4.84
C ALA A 46 5.78 1.99 -4.77
N VAL A 47 4.54 2.42 -4.56
CA VAL A 47 4.18 3.81 -4.30
C VAL A 47 3.53 3.86 -2.92
N GLU A 48 4.10 4.65 -2.00
CA GLU A 48 3.49 4.89 -0.71
C GLU A 48 2.17 5.66 -0.90
N VAL A 49 1.13 5.19 -0.23
CA VAL A 49 -0.20 5.80 -0.28
C VAL A 49 -0.73 6.02 1.13
N GLU A 50 -1.53 7.06 1.27
CA GLU A 50 -2.31 7.26 2.50
C GLU A 50 -3.37 6.15 2.62
N SER A 51 -3.71 5.79 3.86
CA SER A 51 -4.60 4.66 4.13
C SER A 51 -5.91 4.78 3.33
N PRO A 52 -6.34 3.70 2.63
CA PRO A 52 -7.56 3.71 1.82
C PRO A 52 -8.83 3.99 2.63
N ASN A 53 -8.76 3.89 3.97
CA ASN A 53 -9.89 4.15 4.87
C ASN A 53 -10.27 5.64 4.93
N LEU A 54 -9.36 6.56 4.57
CA LEU A 54 -9.69 7.98 4.42
C LEU A 54 -10.21 8.30 3.01
N ALA A 55 -9.71 7.61 1.97
CA ALA A 55 -10.15 7.82 0.59
C ALA A 55 -11.58 7.31 0.33
N LYS A 56 -12.02 6.24 1.02
CA LYS A 56 -13.40 5.74 0.92
C LYS A 56 -14.46 6.67 1.52
N LYS A 57 -14.06 7.72 2.25
CA LYS A 57 -14.98 8.74 2.80
C LYS A 57 -15.23 9.91 1.84
N ARG A 58 -14.82 9.81 0.57
CA ARG A 58 -15.11 10.82 -0.47
C ARG A 58 -15.79 10.24 -1.71
N ASN A 59 -16.72 9.28 -1.56
CA ASN A 59 -17.62 8.94 -2.67
C ASN A 59 -19.00 8.36 -2.29
N SER A 60 -19.52 8.61 -1.08
CA SER A 60 -20.88 8.19 -0.69
C SER A 60 -21.83 9.34 -0.37
N SER A 61 -21.54 10.57 -0.82
CA SER A 61 -22.50 11.68 -0.75
C SER A 61 -22.93 12.15 -2.14
N GLY A 62 -23.46 11.21 -2.94
CA GLY A 62 -24.43 11.53 -3.97
C GLY A 62 -25.80 11.71 -3.31
N ARG A 63 -26.02 12.89 -2.74
CA ARG A 63 -27.34 13.34 -2.26
C ARG A 63 -28.17 13.71 -3.50
N ASN A 64 -29.19 12.93 -3.82
CA ASN A 64 -30.40 13.36 -4.55
C ASN A 64 -31.54 12.60 -3.84
N ARG A 65 -32.35 13.21 -2.94
CA ARG A 65 -33.48 14.14 -3.17
C ARG A 65 -34.20 13.82 -4.47
N ALA A 66 -35.52 13.76 -4.59
CA ALA A 66 -36.70 13.75 -3.75
C ALA A 66 -37.85 13.75 -4.79
N GLU A 67 -38.99 13.16 -4.43
CA GLU A 67 -40.31 13.29 -5.09
C GLU A 67 -40.55 12.58 -6.42
#